data_AF-A0A3P8ILZ7-F1
#
_entry.id   AF-A0A3P8ILZ7-F1
#
_cell.length_a   1.000
_cell.length_b   1.000
_cell.length_c   1.000
_cell.angle_alpha   90.00
_cell.angle_beta   90.00
_cell.angle_gamma   90.00
#
_symmetry.space_group_name_H-M   'P 1'
#
loop_
_entity.id
_entity.type
_entity.pdbx_description
1 polymer ?
#
loop_
_entity_poly.entity_id
_entity_poly.type
_entity_poly.pdbx_seq_one_letter_code
_entity_poly.pdbx_strand_id
1 'polypeptide(L)'
;MMGDLNAKVGIDNTGYEDIMGRHGPGERNENEERFANLCAFNKSVIGGTILPHKRIHKATWISPDHTTESQIDHICINKKFRKTMGDVRTRRGADIASGHHQVVVNLKLKLKKNWTSGQTALQRFNTAFLRDTNKFNEFKIALNNRL
;
A
#
# COMPACT_ATOMS: atom_id res chain seq x y z
N MET A 1 9.23 -1.16 6.24
CA MET A 1 9.33 -0.94 7.70
C MET A 1 8.23 0.02 8.09
N MET A 2 7.60 -0.16 9.25
CA MET A 2 6.60 0.78 9.74
C MET A 2 6.55 0.79 11.26
N GLY A 3 6.24 1.95 11.85
CA GLY A 3 6.06 2.10 13.30
C GLY A 3 6.61 3.42 13.84
N ASP A 4 6.54 3.57 15.16
CA ASP A 4 7.20 4.64 15.89
C ASP A 4 8.70 4.38 15.99
N LEU A 5 9.50 5.28 15.42
CA LEU A 5 10.96 5.20 15.41
C LEU A 5 11.59 6.32 16.24
N ASN A 6 10.78 7.21 16.83
CA ASN A 6 11.23 8.40 17.56
C ASN A 6 12.26 9.26 16.78
N ALA A 7 12.15 9.22 15.44
CA ALA A 7 13.03 9.90 14.50
C ALA A 7 12.31 11.09 13.87
N LYS A 8 12.88 12.30 13.98
CA LYS A 8 12.25 13.52 13.48
C LYS A 8 12.80 13.87 12.10
N VAL A 9 11.99 13.63 11.07
CA VAL A 9 12.33 13.90 9.68
C VAL A 9 12.34 15.40 9.37
N GLY A 10 13.51 15.91 8.97
CA GLY A 10 13.69 17.31 8.56
C GLY A 10 13.43 17.56 7.07
N ILE A 11 13.70 18.80 6.63
CA ILE A 11 13.68 19.18 5.21
C ILE A 11 14.98 18.88 4.47
N ASP A 12 16.11 18.85 5.20
CA ASP A 12 17.42 18.57 4.61
C ASP A 12 17.55 17.07 4.32
N ASN A 13 17.75 16.76 3.05
CA ASN A 13 17.93 15.40 2.53
C ASN A 13 19.29 15.21 1.85
N THR A 14 20.25 16.11 2.11
CA THR A 14 21.60 16.05 1.54
C THR A 14 22.24 14.68 1.83
N GLY A 15 22.66 13.96 0.79
CA GLY A 15 23.23 12.61 0.91
C GLY A 15 22.21 11.47 1.06
N TYR A 16 20.92 11.79 1.13
CA TYR A 16 19.80 10.83 1.26
C TYR A 16 18.70 11.08 0.22
N GLU A 17 19.01 11.75 -0.89
CA GLU A 17 18.04 12.21 -1.90
C GLU A 17 17.27 11.06 -2.56
N ASP A 18 17.85 9.86 -2.52
CA ASP A 18 17.30 8.67 -3.13
C ASP A 18 16.30 7.91 -2.23
N ILE A 19 16.36 8.15 -0.92
CA ILE A 19 15.52 7.54 0.11
C ILE A 19 14.60 8.53 0.84
N MET A 20 14.88 9.83 0.79
CA MET A 20 14.13 10.86 1.51
C MET A 20 13.79 12.04 0.59
N GLY A 21 12.60 12.60 0.77
CA GLY A 21 12.21 13.87 0.15
C GLY A 21 12.40 15.07 1.08
N ARG A 22 12.07 16.26 0.59
CA ARG A 22 12.26 17.54 1.29
C ARG A 22 10.98 18.04 1.97
N HIS A 23 10.17 17.12 2.47
CA HIS A 23 8.86 17.46 3.01
C HIS A 23 8.64 16.96 4.44
N GLY A 24 9.67 16.50 5.16
CA GLY A 24 9.57 16.24 6.60
C GLY A 24 9.27 17.52 7.40
N PRO A 25 8.44 17.46 8.46
CA PRO A 25 8.18 18.59 9.34
C PRO A 25 9.22 18.65 10.48
N GLY A 26 9.86 19.81 10.61
CA GLY A 26 10.69 20.14 11.78
C GLY A 26 12.19 20.00 11.53
N GLU A 27 12.94 19.99 12.64
CA GLU A 27 14.39 19.88 12.64
C GLU A 27 14.84 18.45 12.90
N ARG A 28 15.89 18.06 12.19
CA ARG A 28 16.48 16.74 12.24
C ARG A 28 17.09 16.47 13.63
N ASN A 29 16.86 15.29 14.19
CA ASN A 29 17.53 14.82 15.40
C ASN A 29 18.53 13.69 15.10
N GLU A 30 19.32 13.27 16.09
CA GLU A 30 20.28 12.17 15.90
C GLU A 30 19.61 10.83 15.51
N ASN A 31 18.40 10.59 16.01
CA ASN A 31 17.62 9.41 15.65
C ASN A 31 17.25 9.40 14.17
N GLU A 32 16.97 10.56 13.60
CA GLU A 32 16.71 10.71 12.17
C GLU A 32 17.92 10.33 11.33
N GLU A 33 19.14 10.67 11.74
CA GLU A 33 20.34 10.27 11.01
C GLU A 33 20.53 8.74 11.06
N ARG A 34 20.34 8.13 12.22
CA ARG A 34 20.38 6.66 12.36
C ARG A 34 19.30 5.99 11.51
N PHE A 35 18.10 6.57 11.48
CA PHE A 35 16.98 6.08 10.69
C PHE A 35 17.21 6.23 9.18
N ALA A 36 17.73 7.37 8.74
CA ALA A 36 18.11 7.63 7.35
C ALA A 36 19.23 6.67 6.89
N ASN A 37 20.24 6.45 7.73
CA ASN A 37 21.30 5.46 7.47
C ASN A 37 20.75 4.03 7.35
N LEU A 38 19.83 3.63 8.24
CA LEU A 38 19.15 2.34 8.16
C LEU A 38 18.35 2.20 6.85
N CYS A 39 17.65 3.25 6.44
CA CYS A 39 16.88 3.29 5.20
C CYS A 39 17.79 3.25 3.96
N ALA A 40 18.89 4.00 3.95
CA ALA A 40 19.89 3.98 2.89
C ALA A 40 20.52 2.59 2.73
N PHE A 41 20.96 1.99 3.83
CA PHE A 41 21.54 0.64 3.85
C PHE A 41 20.56 -0.41 3.29
N ASN A 42 19.30 -0.35 3.69
CA ASN A 42 18.26 -1.29 3.24
C ASN A 42 17.56 -0.89 1.94
N LYS A 43 18.03 0.16 1.25
CA LYS A 43 17.42 0.68 0.02
C LYS A 43 15.91 0.91 0.18
N SER A 44 15.50 1.59 1.25
CA SER A 44 14.11 1.85 1.60
C SER A 44 13.84 3.35 1.64
N VAL A 45 12.70 3.76 1.10
CA VAL A 45 12.27 5.16 0.97
C VAL A 45 11.34 5.52 2.12
N ILE A 46 11.58 6.66 2.76
CA ILE A 46 10.77 7.22 3.86
C ILE A 46 9.55 7.91 3.25
N GLY A 47 8.38 7.28 3.32
CA GLY A 47 7.21 7.74 2.56
C GLY A 47 6.67 9.12 2.99
N GLY A 48 6.69 9.40 4.29
CA GLY A 48 6.16 10.64 4.87
C GLY A 48 6.89 11.93 4.45
N THR A 49 8.06 11.81 3.79
CA THR A 49 8.88 12.95 3.35
C THR A 49 8.80 13.22 1.85
N ILE A 50 8.14 12.35 1.07
CA ILE A 50 8.19 12.37 -0.41
C ILE A 50 7.24 13.37 -1.03
N LEU A 51 6.03 13.50 -0.48
CA LEU A 51 4.98 14.33 -1.07
C LEU A 51 4.70 15.58 -0.23
N PRO A 52 4.40 16.71 -0.87
CA PRO A 52 4.02 17.92 -0.16
C PRO A 52 2.63 17.75 0.45
N HIS A 53 2.53 17.90 1.77
CA HIS A 53 1.27 17.92 2.50
C HIS A 53 1.22 19.08 3.50
N LYS A 54 0.00 19.47 3.88
CA LYS A 54 -0.23 20.38 5.02
C LYS A 54 0.29 19.73 6.31
N ARG A 55 0.75 20.54 7.27
CA ARG A 55 1.27 20.07 8.57
C ARG A 55 0.32 19.11 9.29
N ILE A 56 -0.99 19.37 9.19
CA ILE A 56 -2.05 18.53 9.77
C ILE A 56 -2.04 17.07 9.28
N HIS A 57 -1.44 16.81 8.11
CA HIS A 57 -1.33 15.48 7.52
C HIS A 57 0.05 14.84 7.73
N LYS A 58 0.98 15.51 8.42
CA LYS A 58 2.36 15.04 8.63
C LYS A 58 2.68 14.73 10.08
N ALA A 59 2.17 15.54 11.02
CA ALA A 59 2.39 15.30 12.44
C ALA A 59 1.67 14.02 12.89
N THR A 60 2.43 13.07 13.41
CA THR A 60 1.94 11.75 13.87
C THR A 60 1.77 11.69 15.37
N TRP A 61 2.33 12.64 16.10
CA TRP A 61 2.24 12.74 17.54
C TRP A 61 2.02 14.17 17.99
N ILE A 62 1.23 14.34 19.05
CA ILE A 62 0.98 15.59 19.76
C ILE A 62 1.30 15.37 21.24
N SER A 63 2.01 16.31 21.84
CA SER A 63 2.32 16.30 23.26
C SER A 63 1.07 16.38 24.14
N PRO A 64 1.10 15.86 25.38
CA PRO A 64 -0.06 15.92 26.29
C PRO A 64 -0.58 17.33 26.58
N ASP A 65 0.29 18.34 26.51
CA ASP A 65 -0.05 19.76 26.67
C ASP A 65 -0.57 20.42 25.38
N HIS A 66 -0.66 19.66 24.28
CA HIS A 66 -1.09 20.10 22.95
C HIS A 66 -0.24 21.22 22.31
N THR A 67 0.97 21.47 22.80
CA THR A 67 1.85 22.53 22.29
C THR A 67 2.79 22.07 21.18
N THR A 68 3.19 20.80 21.22
CA THR A 68 4.22 20.23 20.36
C THR A 68 3.62 19.18 19.44
N GLU A 69 3.93 19.28 18.16
CA GLU A 69 3.61 18.26 17.17
C GLU A 69 4.91 17.70 16.58
N SER A 70 4.98 16.40 16.31
CA SER A 70 6.15 15.77 15.67
C SER A 70 5.75 14.64 14.73
N GLN A 71 6.59 14.37 13.74
CA GLN A 71 6.49 13.16 12.91
C GLN A 71 7.53 12.17 13.42
N ILE A 72 7.08 11.14 14.13
CA ILE A 72 7.92 10.07 14.72
C ILE A 72 7.49 8.67 14.30
N ASP A 73 6.28 8.55 13.75
CA ASP A 73 5.76 7.35 13.14
C ASP A 73 6.02 7.36 11.63
N HIS A 74 6.67 6.32 11.13
CA HIS A 74 7.14 6.27 9.75
C HIS A 74 6.62 5.04 9.03
N ILE A 75 6.38 5.19 7.73
CA ILE A 75 6.14 4.08 6.80
C ILE A 75 7.20 4.17 5.71
N CYS A 76 7.98 3.11 5.58
CA CYS A 76 9.03 2.97 4.57
C CYS A 76 8.74 1.80 3.64
N ILE A 77 9.03 2.02 2.35
CA ILE A 77 8.90 1.00 1.31
C ILE A 77 10.24 0.76 0.62
N ASN A 78 10.51 -0.46 0.21
CA ASN A 78 11.70 -0.73 -0.60
C ASN A 78 11.70 0.16 -1.86
N LYS A 79 12.86 0.73 -2.18
CA LYS A 79 13.08 1.67 -3.28
C LYS A 79 12.60 1.13 -4.63
N LYS A 80 12.71 -0.19 -4.86
CA LYS A 80 12.17 -0.86 -6.06
C LYS A 80 10.67 -0.64 -6.23
N PHE A 81 9.94 -0.58 -5.12
CA PHE A 81 8.48 -0.40 -5.10
C PHE A 81 8.06 1.03 -4.77
N ARG A 82 8.98 2.02 -4.70
CA ARG A 82 8.65 3.43 -4.47
C ARG A 82 7.45 3.92 -5.28
N LYS A 83 7.39 3.57 -6.58
CA LYS A 83 6.31 4.01 -7.49
C LYS A 83 4.93 3.43 -7.15
N THR A 84 4.84 2.42 -6.29
CA THR A 84 3.55 1.89 -5.83
C THR A 84 3.01 2.70 -4.66
N MET A 85 3.86 3.41 -3.92
CA MET A 85 3.43 4.28 -2.83
C MET A 85 2.88 5.59 -3.39
N GLY A 86 1.55 5.72 -3.39
CA GLY A 86 0.86 6.88 -3.94
C GLY A 86 0.71 8.03 -2.95
N ASP A 87 0.59 7.73 -1.65
CA ASP A 87 0.42 8.73 -0.59
C ASP A 87 0.82 8.13 0.78
N VAL A 88 1.39 8.95 1.66
CA VAL A 88 1.61 8.62 3.09
C VAL A 88 1.22 9.83 3.91
N ARG A 89 0.19 9.67 4.75
CA ARG A 89 -0.35 10.79 5.52
C ARG A 89 -0.96 10.34 6.84
N THR A 90 -1.03 11.28 7.76
CA THR A 90 -1.71 11.13 9.03
C THR A 90 -3.23 11.31 8.89
N ARG A 91 -4.01 10.47 9.59
CA ARG A 91 -5.47 10.54 9.71
C ARG A 91 -5.85 11.10 11.09
N ARG A 92 -6.06 12.42 11.18
CA ARG A 92 -6.48 13.07 12.45
C ARG A 92 -7.92 12.80 12.90
N GLY A 93 -8.80 12.36 11.99
CA GLY A 93 -10.20 12.08 12.31
C GLY A 93 -10.45 10.71 12.96
N ALA A 94 -9.41 9.88 13.13
CA ALA A 94 -9.52 8.60 13.81
C ALA A 94 -9.02 8.79 15.26
N ASP A 95 -9.95 8.72 16.22
CA ASP A 95 -9.60 8.73 17.63
C ASP A 95 -9.04 7.36 18.05
N ILE A 96 -7.86 7.38 18.66
CA ILE A 96 -7.19 6.19 19.20
C ILE A 96 -6.85 6.33 20.70
N ALA A 97 -7.43 7.32 21.39
CA ALA A 97 -7.18 7.61 22.81
C ALA A 97 -5.68 7.68 23.16
N SER A 98 -4.88 8.27 22.27
CA SER A 98 -3.43 8.43 22.40
C SER A 98 -3.01 9.81 21.88
N GLY A 99 -1.84 10.29 22.31
CA GLY A 99 -1.19 11.45 21.68
C GLY A 99 -0.74 11.18 20.24
N HIS A 100 -0.71 9.91 19.83
CA HIS A 100 -0.43 9.52 18.45
C HIS A 100 -1.65 9.64 17.54
N HIS A 101 -1.39 9.81 16.26
CA HIS A 101 -2.36 9.75 15.18
C HIS A 101 -1.98 8.63 14.21
N GLN A 102 -3.00 7.98 13.64
CA GLN A 102 -2.75 6.91 12.67
C GLN A 102 -2.10 7.44 11.40
N VAL A 103 -1.02 6.77 10.97
CA VAL A 103 -0.39 7.01 9.67
C VAL A 103 -0.90 5.98 8.66
N VAL A 104 -1.35 6.44 7.51
CA VAL A 104 -1.92 5.61 6.45
C VAL A 104 -1.13 5.79 5.18
N VAL A 105 -0.87 4.66 4.51
CA VAL A 105 -0.27 4.61 3.17
C VAL A 105 -1.30 4.18 2.13
N ASN A 106 -1.36 4.88 1.00
CA ASN A 106 -2.10 4.44 -0.18
C ASN A 106 -1.13 3.73 -1.14
N LEU A 107 -1.40 2.47 -1.45
CA LEU A 107 -0.58 1.64 -2.34
C LEU A 107 -1.32 1.32 -3.65
N LYS A 108 -0.67 1.55 -4.78
CA LYS A 108 -1.11 1.12 -6.12
C LYS A 108 -0.25 -0.05 -6.58
N LEU A 109 -0.76 -1.27 -6.37
CA LEU A 109 -0.09 -2.50 -6.77
C LEU A 109 -0.34 -2.79 -8.26
N LYS A 110 0.73 -3.15 -8.98
CA LYS A 110 0.64 -3.73 -10.33
C LYS A 110 0.95 -5.22 -10.23
N LEU A 111 -0.10 -6.01 -10.09
CA LEU A 111 0.03 -7.46 -9.96
C LEU A 111 0.06 -8.10 -11.34
N LYS A 112 0.99 -9.03 -11.57
CA LYS A 112 0.92 -9.93 -12.72
C LYS A 112 -0.03 -11.07 -12.35
N LYS A 113 -1.07 -11.28 -13.17
CA LYS A 113 -1.90 -12.47 -13.04
C LYS A 113 -1.05 -13.68 -13.39
N ASN A 114 -0.75 -14.52 -12.41
CA ASN A 114 -0.28 -15.87 -12.69
C ASN A 114 -1.50 -16.68 -13.08
N TRP A 115 -1.66 -16.90 -14.39
CA TRP A 115 -2.51 -17.98 -14.84
C TRP A 115 -1.85 -19.26 -14.36
N THR A 116 -2.31 -19.82 -13.24
CA THR A 116 -2.35 -21.27 -13.16
C THR A 116 -3.22 -21.66 -14.33
N SER A 117 -2.61 -22.18 -15.40
CA SER A 117 -3.34 -22.97 -16.38
C SER A 117 -3.89 -24.18 -15.63
N GLY A 118 -4.93 -23.96 -14.83
CA GLY A 118 -5.97 -24.95 -14.69
C GLY A 118 -6.41 -25.13 -16.10
N GLN A 119 -5.93 -26.21 -16.71
CA GLN A 119 -6.52 -26.77 -17.89
C GLN A 119 -7.96 -27.06 -17.47
N THR A 120 -8.84 -26.06 -17.53
CA THR A 120 -10.25 -26.33 -17.69
C THR A 120 -10.27 -26.98 -19.04
N ALA A 121 -10.09 -28.30 -19.06
CA ALA A 121 -10.38 -29.10 -20.22
C ALA A 121 -11.78 -28.63 -20.59
N LEU A 122 -11.88 -27.91 -21.71
CA LEU A 122 -13.15 -27.54 -22.31
C LEU A 122 -13.94 -28.84 -22.28
N GLN A 123 -14.96 -28.91 -21.42
CA GLN A 123 -15.62 -30.18 -21.14
C GLN A 123 -16.29 -30.57 -22.44
N ARG A 124 -15.62 -31.44 -23.20
CA ARG A 124 -16.09 -31.88 -24.50
C ARG A 124 -17.16 -32.91 -24.21
N PHE A 125 -18.41 -32.45 -24.19
CA PHE A 125 -19.54 -33.35 -24.09
C PHE A 125 -19.53 -34.28 -25.30
N ASN A 126 -19.68 -35.58 -25.06
CA ASN A 126 -19.81 -36.54 -26.14
C ASN A 126 -21.16 -36.31 -26.84
N THR A 127 -21.12 -35.81 -28.08
CA THR A 127 -22.31 -35.51 -28.88
C THR A 127 -22.70 -36.65 -29.82
N ALA A 128 -22.09 -37.83 -29.72
CA ALA A 128 -22.38 -38.96 -30.61
C ALA A 128 -23.87 -39.34 -30.61
N PHE A 129 -24.51 -39.30 -29.43
CA PHE A 129 -25.93 -39.61 -29.26
C PHE A 129 -26.88 -38.54 -29.83
N LEU A 130 -26.40 -37.32 -30.10
CA LEU A 130 -27.22 -36.27 -30.74
C LEU A 130 -27.35 -36.48 -32.26
N ARG A 131 -26.66 -37.47 -32.83
CA ARG A 131 -26.85 -37.87 -34.24
C ARG A 131 -28.13 -38.69 -34.45
N ASP A 132 -28.66 -39.30 -33.39
CA ASP A 132 -29.96 -39.95 -33.41
C ASP A 132 -31.07 -38.91 -33.30
N THR A 133 -32.01 -38.95 -34.24
CA THR A 133 -33.08 -37.94 -34.35
C THR A 133 -34.04 -37.95 -33.16
N ASN A 134 -34.30 -39.12 -32.58
CA ASN A 134 -35.20 -39.24 -31.42
C ASN A 134 -34.53 -38.66 -30.17
N LYS A 135 -33.27 -39.02 -29.93
CA LYS A 135 -32.47 -38.49 -28.81
C LYS A 135 -32.24 -36.98 -28.91
N PHE A 136 -32.07 -36.46 -30.12
CA PHE A 136 -31.99 -35.02 -30.36
C PHE A 136 -33.30 -34.29 -29.98
N ASN A 137 -34.45 -34.85 -30.37
CA ASN A 137 -35.75 -34.25 -30.06
C ASN A 137 -36.07 -34.30 -28.56
N GLU A 138 -35.79 -35.41 -27.88
CA GLU A 138 -35.90 -35.52 -26.41
C GLU A 138 -35.05 -34.45 -25.72
N PHE A 139 -33.80 -34.29 -26.15
CA PHE A 139 -32.89 -33.28 -25.61
C PHE A 139 -33.43 -31.86 -25.82
N LYS A 140 -33.96 -31.55 -27.01
CA LYS A 140 -34.53 -30.23 -27.34
C LYS A 140 -35.74 -29.90 -26.47
N ILE A 141 -36.63 -30.87 -26.22
CA ILE A 141 -37.78 -30.70 -25.34
C ILE A 141 -37.32 -30.46 -23.90
N ALA A 142 -36.41 -31.28 -23.39
CA ALA A 142 -35.88 -31.15 -22.04
C ALA A 142 -35.16 -29.81 -21.81
N LEU A 143 -34.46 -29.30 -22.83
CA LEU A 143 -33.80 -27.99 -22.79
C LEU A 143 -34.82 -26.85 -22.74
N ASN A 144 -35.84 -26.88 -23.60
CA ASN A 144 -36.89 -25.86 -23.64
C ASN A 144 -37.73 -25.79 -22.35
N ASN A 145 -37.85 -26.91 -21.61
CA ASN A 145 -38.55 -26.93 -20.32
C ASN A 145 -37.71 -26.41 -19.15
N ARG A 146 -36.40 -26.22 -19.34
CA ARG A 146 -35.47 -25.73 -18.30
C ARG A 146 -35.09 -24.26 -18.45
N LEU A 147 -35.36 -23.66 -19.61
CA LEU A 147 -35.18 -22.23 -19.90
C LEU A 147 -36.53 -21.52 -19.79
#